data_AF-A0A0D3EUB2-F1
#
_entry.id   AF-A0A0D3EUB2-F1
#
_cell.length_a   1.000
_cell.length_b   1.000
_cell.length_c   1.000
_cell.angle_alpha   90.00
_cell.angle_beta   90.00
_cell.angle_gamma   90.00
#
_symmetry.space_group_name_H-M   'P 1'
#
loop_
_entity.id
_entity.type
_entity.pdbx_description
1 polymer ?
#
loop_
_entity_poly.entity_id
_entity_poly.type
_entity_poly.pdbx_seq_one_letter_code
_entity_poly.pdbx_strand_id
1 'polypeptide(L)'
;MEQSAGQRSSVATIATVDLEVLDRTVCCHPLKPPVLQCGVGHVICSSCHGKLPDKNRCHVCAMDTAYNRCFAVEQILRSILVPCRNAGYGCDAKTAYHDSDSHEDGCPHAPRARAFDLQVQEGKRVLRDVDGGHLFLVDVAPAGPAGLAGAVLLLDPHAGAKAKPKFECHVAFHCRATGWRSSSEFPVRSTALAGGSLPADCYAFVVPRVAHPPTTASIIVSVYDVSKKRPRNGDIRQHLKSRVN
;
A
#
# COMPACT_ATOMS: atom_id res chain seq x y z
N MET A 1 24.62 -13.71 -53.22
CA MET A 1 24.37 -14.43 -51.96
C MET A 1 23.56 -13.50 -51.07
N GLU A 2 22.24 -13.54 -51.19
CA GLU A 2 21.34 -12.85 -50.26
C GLU A 2 21.16 -13.75 -49.03
N GLN A 3 21.52 -13.25 -47.85
CA GLN A 3 21.18 -13.89 -46.58
C GLN A 3 19.98 -13.17 -45.99
N SER A 4 18.84 -13.85 -46.02
CA SER A 4 17.60 -13.47 -45.36
C SER A 4 17.78 -13.48 -43.85
N ALA A 5 17.58 -12.33 -43.21
CA ALA A 5 17.46 -12.21 -41.76
C ALA A 5 16.11 -12.83 -41.32
N GLY A 6 16.16 -14.05 -40.80
CA GLY A 6 15.00 -14.72 -40.21
C GLY A 6 14.54 -13.97 -38.95
N GLN A 7 13.43 -13.26 -39.05
CA GLN A 7 12.80 -12.59 -37.93
C GLN A 7 12.16 -13.63 -37.00
N ARG A 8 12.82 -13.91 -35.87
CA ARG A 8 12.28 -14.77 -34.80
C ARG A 8 11.05 -14.07 -34.20
N SER A 9 9.86 -14.58 -34.51
CA SER A 9 8.63 -14.21 -33.81
C SER A 9 8.74 -14.66 -32.35
N SER A 10 8.74 -13.72 -31.40
CA SER A 10 8.68 -14.05 -29.98
C SER A 10 7.26 -14.52 -29.63
N VAL A 11 7.14 -15.75 -29.14
CA VAL A 11 5.88 -16.24 -28.57
C VAL A 11 5.79 -15.68 -27.15
N ALA A 12 4.86 -14.75 -26.91
CA ALA A 12 4.58 -14.24 -25.57
C ALA A 12 3.76 -15.28 -24.80
N THR A 13 4.43 -16.05 -23.94
CA THR A 13 3.76 -16.96 -23.02
C THR A 13 3.30 -16.21 -21.79
N ILE A 14 2.04 -16.38 -21.39
CA ILE A 14 1.50 -15.83 -20.14
C ILE A 14 2.07 -16.66 -18.99
N ALA A 15 2.98 -16.07 -18.21
CA ALA A 15 3.50 -16.66 -16.98
C ALA A 15 3.04 -15.82 -15.78
N THR A 16 2.62 -16.47 -14.70
CA THR A 16 2.36 -15.82 -13.42
C THR A 16 3.66 -15.76 -12.63
N VAL A 17 4.05 -14.56 -12.19
CA VAL A 17 5.21 -14.35 -11.33
C VAL A 17 4.72 -13.90 -9.97
N ASP A 18 5.20 -14.55 -8.90
CA ASP A 18 4.97 -14.07 -7.55
C ASP A 18 5.81 -12.80 -7.30
N LEU A 19 5.12 -11.66 -7.21
CA LEU A 19 5.75 -10.36 -7.05
C LEU A 19 6.39 -10.20 -5.66
N GLU A 20 5.99 -10.98 -4.65
CA GLU A 20 6.65 -10.95 -3.34
C GLU A 20 8.15 -11.29 -3.45
N VAL A 21 8.54 -12.11 -4.43
CA VAL A 21 9.95 -12.45 -4.69
C VAL A 21 10.75 -11.22 -5.17
N LEU A 22 10.08 -10.28 -5.84
CA LEU A 22 10.69 -9.04 -6.33
C LEU A 22 10.58 -7.89 -5.32
N ASP A 23 9.52 -7.88 -4.52
CA ASP A 23 9.22 -6.87 -3.50
C ASP A 23 10.05 -7.06 -2.21
N ARG A 24 10.54 -8.27 -1.93
CA ARG A 24 11.40 -8.57 -0.75
C ARG A 24 12.84 -8.07 -0.86
N THR A 25 13.12 -7.13 -1.76
CA THR A 25 14.42 -6.47 -1.83
C THR A 25 14.49 -5.33 -0.82
N VAL A 26 15.68 -4.80 -0.54
CA VAL A 26 15.92 -3.65 0.38
C VAL A 26 15.08 -2.41 0.03
N CYS A 27 14.44 -2.39 -1.13
CA CYS A 27 13.69 -1.26 -1.63
C CYS A 27 12.24 -1.29 -1.15
N CYS A 28 11.77 -0.17 -0.58
CA CYS A 28 10.38 0.01 -0.17
C CYS A 28 9.40 0.24 -1.35
N HIS A 29 9.84 -0.03 -2.58
CA HIS A 29 9.15 0.21 -3.85
C HIS A 29 9.60 -0.89 -4.84
N PRO A 30 8.85 -1.16 -5.93
CA PRO A 30 9.27 -2.03 -7.01
C PRO A 30 10.74 -1.85 -7.39
N LEU A 31 11.44 -2.96 -7.58
CA LEU A 31 12.85 -2.94 -7.97
C LEU A 31 13.00 -2.23 -9.33
N LYS A 32 13.70 -1.09 -9.36
CA LYS A 32 13.87 -0.26 -10.58
C LYS A 32 15.29 -0.37 -11.16
N PRO A 33 15.44 -0.42 -12.49
CA PRO A 33 16.72 -0.17 -13.14
C PRO A 33 17.31 1.21 -12.75
N PRO A 34 18.65 1.35 -12.61
CA PRO A 34 19.65 0.29 -12.70
C PRO A 34 19.61 -0.69 -11.52
N VAL A 35 19.72 -1.99 -11.82
CA VAL A 35 19.78 -3.06 -10.81
C VAL A 35 21.21 -3.50 -10.60
N LEU A 36 21.62 -3.59 -9.34
CA LEU A 36 22.96 -3.92 -8.91
C LEU A 36 22.96 -5.25 -8.15
N GLN A 37 23.91 -6.13 -8.44
CA GLN A 37 24.03 -7.47 -7.91
C GLN A 37 25.38 -7.65 -7.21
N CYS A 38 25.38 -8.23 -6.01
CA CYS A 38 26.61 -8.61 -5.30
C CYS A 38 27.21 -9.93 -5.82
N GLY A 39 28.43 -10.27 -5.40
CA GLY A 39 29.11 -11.50 -5.85
C GLY A 39 28.37 -12.81 -5.55
N VAL A 40 27.45 -12.82 -4.57
CA VAL A 40 26.62 -13.99 -4.20
C VAL A 40 25.28 -14.03 -4.96
N GLY A 41 24.83 -12.89 -5.51
CA GLY A 41 23.56 -12.82 -6.25
C GLY A 41 22.46 -11.96 -5.64
N HIS A 42 22.66 -11.33 -4.48
CA HIS A 42 21.68 -10.40 -3.92
C HIS A 42 21.58 -9.13 -4.77
N VAL A 43 20.36 -8.71 -5.07
CA VAL A 43 20.07 -7.57 -5.93
C VAL A 43 19.47 -6.40 -5.15
N ILE A 44 19.85 -5.18 -5.54
CA ILE A 44 19.31 -3.91 -5.05
C ILE A 44 19.22 -2.90 -6.21
N CYS A 45 18.37 -1.89 -6.13
CA CYS A 45 18.40 -0.80 -7.12
C CYS A 45 19.51 0.21 -6.80
N SER A 46 19.89 1.01 -7.80
CA SER A 46 20.88 2.09 -7.66
C SER A 46 20.53 3.07 -6.54
N SER A 47 19.24 3.41 -6.37
CA SER A 47 18.79 4.34 -5.32
C SER A 47 18.95 3.75 -3.91
N CYS A 48 18.68 2.45 -3.75
CA CYS A 48 18.88 1.72 -2.50
C CYS A 48 20.39 1.58 -2.20
N HIS A 49 21.19 1.23 -3.21
CA HIS A 49 22.66 1.20 -3.08
C HIS A 49 23.23 2.55 -2.66
N GLY A 50 22.74 3.66 -3.24
CA GLY A 50 23.15 5.03 -2.87
C GLY A 50 22.97 5.36 -1.39
N LYS A 51 21.99 4.73 -0.72
CA LYS A 51 21.68 4.93 0.70
C LYS A 51 22.45 4.00 1.65
N LEU A 52 23.15 2.99 1.14
CA LEU A 52 23.91 2.07 2.00
C LEU A 52 25.07 2.80 2.69
N PRO A 53 25.31 2.54 3.99
CA PRO A 53 26.41 3.16 4.74
C PRO A 53 27.78 2.66 4.26
N ASP A 54 27.86 1.39 3.86
CA ASP A 54 29.06 0.76 3.33
C ASP A 54 28.78 0.23 1.92
N LYS A 55 29.55 0.71 0.94
CA LYS A 55 29.41 0.32 -0.48
C LYS A 55 30.17 -0.95 -0.83
N ASN A 56 31.12 -1.36 0.01
CA ASN A 56 32.00 -2.50 -0.24
C ASN A 56 31.50 -3.76 0.45
N ARG A 57 30.30 -3.72 1.04
CA ARG A 57 29.72 -4.84 1.78
C ARG A 57 28.26 -5.03 1.44
N CYS A 58 27.85 -6.28 1.23
CA CYS A 58 26.47 -6.60 0.95
C CYS A 58 25.60 -6.46 2.20
N HIS A 59 24.51 -5.71 2.12
CA HIS A 59 23.58 -5.56 3.25
C HIS A 59 22.82 -6.85 3.59
N VAL A 60 22.70 -7.78 2.63
CA VAL A 60 21.93 -9.03 2.81
C VAL A 60 22.80 -10.15 3.36
N CYS A 61 23.96 -10.44 2.74
CA CYS A 61 24.85 -11.51 3.21
C CYS A 61 26.00 -11.06 4.10
N ALA A 62 26.14 -9.76 4.37
CA ALA A 62 27.23 -9.16 5.16
C ALA A 62 28.66 -9.44 4.65
N MET A 63 28.81 -10.00 3.44
CA MET A 63 30.10 -10.27 2.81
C MET A 63 30.66 -9.04 2.11
N ASP A 64 31.99 -8.89 2.16
CA ASP A 64 32.70 -7.86 1.40
C ASP A 64 32.62 -8.17 -0.10
N THR A 65 32.08 -7.24 -0.86
CA THR A 65 31.78 -7.43 -2.27
C THR A 65 31.49 -6.10 -2.95
N ALA A 66 31.90 -5.98 -4.21
CA ALA A 66 31.45 -4.91 -5.09
C ALA A 66 30.12 -5.29 -5.74
N TYR A 67 29.25 -4.30 -5.91
CA TYR A 67 28.01 -4.45 -6.65
C TYR A 67 28.24 -4.17 -8.14
N ASN A 68 27.81 -5.08 -9.00
CA ASN A 68 27.87 -4.94 -10.46
C ASN A 68 26.47 -4.77 -11.05
N ARG A 69 26.35 -4.00 -12.13
CA ARG A 69 25.06 -3.81 -12.80
C ARG A 69 24.60 -5.10 -13.47
N CYS A 70 23.40 -5.57 -13.14
CA CYS A 70 22.81 -6.78 -13.69
C CYS A 70 21.78 -6.47 -14.77
N PHE A 71 22.25 -6.41 -16.03
CA PHE A 71 21.38 -6.15 -17.17
C PHE A 71 20.31 -7.24 -17.37
N ALA A 72 20.61 -8.49 -17.04
CA ALA A 72 19.67 -9.59 -17.18
C ALA A 72 18.41 -9.36 -16.32
N VAL A 73 18.58 -9.00 -15.04
CA VAL A 73 17.46 -8.67 -14.15
C VAL A 73 16.72 -7.43 -14.63
N GLU A 74 17.42 -6.41 -15.12
CA GLU A 74 16.75 -5.23 -15.70
C GLU A 74 15.85 -5.58 -16.90
N GLN A 75 16.29 -6.50 -17.78
CA GLN A 75 15.45 -6.95 -18.90
C GLN A 75 14.24 -7.76 -18.41
N ILE A 76 14.41 -8.62 -17.41
CA ILE A 76 13.32 -9.36 -16.79
C ILE A 76 12.27 -8.37 -16.23
N LEU A 77 12.69 -7.37 -15.46
CA LEU A 77 11.79 -6.36 -14.87
C LEU A 77 11.05 -5.51 -15.92
N ARG A 78 11.63 -5.31 -17.12
CA ARG A 78 10.96 -4.65 -18.25
C ARG A 78 9.93 -5.55 -18.93
N SER A 79 10.15 -6.86 -18.93
CA SER A 79 9.27 -7.84 -19.57
C SER A 79 8.04 -8.22 -18.73
N ILE A 80 8.09 -8.00 -17.41
CA ILE A 80 6.98 -8.30 -16.50
C ILE A 80 5.97 -7.16 -16.58
N LEU A 81 4.79 -7.45 -17.12
CA LEU A 81 3.65 -6.54 -17.12
C LEU A 81 2.72 -6.87 -15.96
N VAL A 82 2.47 -5.89 -15.10
CA VAL A 82 1.53 -6.00 -13.99
C VAL A 82 0.25 -5.21 -14.30
N PRO A 83 -0.94 -5.75 -13.96
CA PRO A 83 -2.16 -4.96 -14.06
C PRO A 83 -2.12 -3.80 -13.05
N CYS A 84 -2.66 -2.65 -13.43
CA CYS A 84 -2.83 -1.53 -12.52
C CYS A 84 -3.58 -1.97 -11.25
N ARG A 85 -3.13 -1.53 -10.05
CA ARG A 85 -3.87 -1.75 -8.79
C ARG A 85 -5.31 -1.22 -8.85
N ASN A 86 -5.54 -0.22 -9.71
CA ASN A 86 -6.84 0.37 -9.96
C ASN A 86 -7.67 -0.37 -11.02
N ALA A 87 -7.32 -1.59 -11.42
CA ALA A 87 -8.12 -2.38 -12.36
C ALA A 87 -9.55 -2.64 -11.86
N GLY A 88 -9.73 -2.76 -10.54
CA GLY A 88 -11.06 -2.80 -9.93
C GLY A 88 -11.90 -1.54 -10.20
N TYR A 89 -11.27 -0.40 -10.45
CA TYR A 89 -11.94 0.87 -10.76
C TYR A 89 -12.05 1.14 -12.27
N GLY A 90 -11.76 0.13 -13.10
CA GLY A 90 -11.86 0.20 -14.56
C GLY A 90 -10.56 0.59 -15.26
N CYS A 91 -9.41 0.54 -14.58
CA CYS A 91 -8.12 0.70 -15.26
C CYS A 91 -7.70 -0.60 -15.95
N ASP A 92 -7.74 -0.65 -17.27
CA ASP A 92 -7.29 -1.83 -18.03
C ASP A 92 -5.79 -1.79 -18.38
N ALA A 93 -5.06 -0.78 -17.87
CA ALA A 93 -3.64 -0.62 -18.12
C ALA A 93 -2.82 -1.77 -17.51
N LYS A 94 -1.86 -2.25 -18.28
CA LYS A 94 -0.77 -3.12 -17.81
C LYS A 94 0.54 -2.39 -18.02
N THR A 95 1.31 -2.23 -16.96
CA THR A 95 2.57 -1.47 -16.98
C THR A 95 3.72 -2.39 -16.64
N ALA A 96 4.92 -2.04 -17.10
CA ALA A 96 6.10 -2.77 -16.67
C ALA A 96 6.23 -2.68 -15.15
N TYR A 97 6.63 -3.76 -14.49
CA TYR A 97 6.67 -3.86 -13.03
C TYR A 97 7.47 -2.71 -12.39
N HIS A 98 8.62 -2.36 -12.96
CA HIS A 98 9.46 -1.26 -12.45
C HIS A 98 8.84 0.14 -12.56
N ASP A 99 7.76 0.30 -13.33
CA ASP A 99 7.07 1.56 -13.62
C ASP A 99 5.64 1.61 -13.02
N SER A 100 5.24 0.57 -12.28
CA SER A 100 3.87 0.49 -11.75
C SER A 100 3.49 1.65 -10.85
N ASP A 101 4.38 2.09 -9.96
CA ASP A 101 4.10 3.23 -9.06
C ASP A 101 3.87 4.52 -9.85
N SER A 102 4.66 4.73 -10.90
CA SER A 102 4.60 5.96 -11.70
C SER A 102 3.29 6.05 -12.48
N HIS A 103 2.78 4.92 -12.94
CA HIS A 103 1.41 4.85 -13.46
C HIS A 103 0.37 5.08 -12.37
N GLU A 104 0.54 4.47 -11.18
CA GLU A 104 -0.40 4.60 -10.07
C GLU A 104 -0.56 6.06 -9.61
N ASP A 105 0.54 6.81 -9.51
CA ASP A 105 0.56 8.23 -9.15
C ASP A 105 -0.27 9.10 -10.12
N GLY A 106 -0.32 8.73 -11.39
CA GLY A 106 -1.04 9.44 -12.45
C GLY A 106 -2.32 8.75 -12.93
N CYS A 107 -2.76 7.67 -12.27
CA CYS A 107 -3.81 6.82 -12.80
C CYS A 107 -5.17 7.55 -12.77
N PRO A 108 -5.84 7.76 -13.92
CA PRO A 108 -7.12 8.49 -13.97
C PRO A 108 -8.26 7.71 -13.30
N HIS A 109 -8.07 6.40 -13.12
CA HIS A 109 -9.00 5.51 -12.43
C HIS A 109 -8.68 5.36 -10.94
N ALA A 110 -7.62 5.99 -10.44
CA ALA A 110 -7.34 5.99 -9.02
C ALA A 110 -8.54 6.57 -8.26
N PRO A 111 -9.03 5.88 -7.22
CA PRO A 111 -10.02 6.48 -6.34
C PRO A 111 -9.41 7.74 -5.74
N ARG A 112 -10.12 8.87 -5.84
CA ARG A 112 -9.63 10.13 -5.29
C ARG A 112 -9.51 10.00 -3.77
N ALA A 113 -8.27 9.94 -3.29
CA ALA A 113 -7.95 10.01 -1.87
C ALA A 113 -8.22 11.43 -1.37
N ARG A 114 -8.84 11.56 -0.20
CA ARG A 114 -8.72 12.79 0.59
C ARG A 114 -7.87 12.52 1.80
N ALA A 115 -6.76 13.25 1.88
CA ALA A 115 -5.83 13.19 2.99
C ALA A 115 -6.13 14.30 4.02
N PHE A 116 -6.20 13.92 5.29
CA PHE A 116 -6.35 14.79 6.44
C PHE A 116 -5.09 14.66 7.30
N ASP A 117 -4.30 15.73 7.43
CA ASP A 117 -3.18 15.78 8.36
C ASP A 117 -3.72 16.13 9.77
N LEU A 118 -3.50 15.22 10.72
CA LEU A 118 -3.97 15.34 12.08
C LEU A 118 -2.79 15.21 13.04
N GLN A 119 -2.72 16.15 13.99
CA GLN A 119 -1.83 16.00 15.14
C GLN A 119 -2.29 14.82 16.00
N VAL A 120 -1.35 13.95 16.38
CA VAL A 120 -1.64 12.78 17.22
C VAL A 120 -2.07 13.25 18.60
N GLN A 121 -3.34 13.07 18.94
CA GLN A 121 -3.87 13.33 20.28
C GLN A 121 -4.97 12.31 20.59
N GLU A 122 -5.13 12.01 21.87
CA GLU A 122 -6.23 11.19 22.38
C GLU A 122 -7.59 11.87 22.15
N GLY A 123 -8.62 11.05 21.95
CA GLY A 123 -10.00 11.47 21.84
C GLY A 123 -10.60 11.30 20.45
N LYS A 124 -11.80 11.83 20.32
CA LYS A 124 -12.68 11.71 19.16
C LYS A 124 -12.61 12.95 18.29
N ARG A 125 -12.46 12.79 16.99
CA ARG A 125 -12.47 13.88 16.00
C ARG A 125 -13.35 13.51 14.83
N VAL A 126 -14.25 14.41 14.47
CA VAL A 126 -15.10 14.24 13.30
C VAL A 126 -14.44 14.92 12.10
N LEU A 127 -14.21 14.15 11.05
CA LEU A 127 -13.79 14.64 9.74
C LEU A 127 -15.02 14.74 8.85
N ARG A 128 -15.19 15.87 8.19
CA ARG A 128 -16.29 16.10 7.25
C ARG A 128 -15.77 16.04 5.83
N ASP A 129 -16.40 15.22 5.00
CA ASP A 129 -16.14 15.26 3.57
C ASP A 129 -16.75 16.54 2.96
N VAL A 130 -15.93 17.26 2.18
CA VAL A 130 -16.27 18.57 1.64
C VAL A 130 -17.23 18.45 0.45
N ASP A 131 -17.22 17.31 -0.25
CA ASP A 131 -17.96 17.15 -1.52
C ASP A 131 -19.17 16.19 -1.39
N GLY A 132 -19.31 15.45 -0.28
CA GLY A 132 -20.17 14.26 -0.26
C GLY A 132 -21.03 14.01 0.98
N GLY A 133 -21.10 14.91 1.95
CA GLY A 133 -22.06 14.81 3.07
C GLY A 133 -21.81 13.66 4.08
N HIS A 134 -20.76 12.87 3.90
CA HIS A 134 -20.35 11.82 4.84
C HIS A 134 -19.51 12.40 5.98
N LEU A 135 -19.71 11.89 7.18
CA LEU A 135 -18.91 12.22 8.35
C LEU A 135 -18.09 11.00 8.75
N PHE A 136 -16.81 11.19 9.02
CA PHE A 136 -15.93 10.15 9.53
C PHE A 136 -15.53 10.47 10.96
N LEU A 137 -15.50 9.48 11.83
CA LEU A 137 -15.01 9.58 13.19
C LEU A 137 -13.62 8.95 13.27
N VAL A 138 -12.63 9.75 13.63
CA VAL A 138 -11.33 9.28 14.07
C VAL A 138 -11.35 9.22 15.59
N ASP A 139 -11.20 8.03 16.15
CA ASP A 139 -11.05 7.83 17.59
C ASP A 139 -9.66 7.31 17.87
N VAL A 140 -8.97 7.96 18.80
CA VAL A 140 -7.63 7.58 19.25
C VAL A 140 -7.68 7.40 20.75
N ALA A 141 -7.29 6.22 21.22
CA ALA A 141 -7.32 5.86 22.63
C ALA A 141 -5.98 5.24 23.07
N PRO A 142 -5.68 5.26 24.38
CA PRO A 142 -4.51 4.57 24.93
C PRO A 142 -4.54 3.07 24.65
N ALA A 143 -3.40 2.53 24.23
CA ALA A 143 -3.21 1.11 23.91
C ALA A 143 -2.09 0.49 24.77
N GLY A 144 -2.07 0.82 26.06
CA GLY A 144 -1.09 0.32 27.02
C GLY A 144 0.36 0.56 26.54
N PRO A 145 1.22 -0.48 26.52
CA PRO A 145 2.63 -0.32 26.13
C PRO A 145 2.84 0.00 24.64
N ALA A 146 1.83 -0.24 23.78
CA ALA A 146 1.92 0.07 22.35
C ALA A 146 1.84 1.58 22.06
N GLY A 147 1.47 2.41 23.05
CA GLY A 147 1.27 3.84 22.90
C GLY A 147 -0.22 4.15 22.71
N LEU A 148 -0.58 4.62 21.53
CA LEU A 148 -1.97 4.93 21.17
C LEU A 148 -2.44 3.97 20.07
N ALA A 149 -3.72 3.70 20.02
CA ALA A 149 -4.35 3.01 18.90
C ALA A 149 -5.60 3.78 18.47
N GLY A 150 -5.97 3.64 17.20
CA GLY A 150 -7.13 4.34 16.70
C GLY A 150 -7.90 3.60 15.64
N ALA A 151 -9.08 4.13 15.36
CA ALA A 151 -10.01 3.63 14.35
C ALA A 151 -10.54 4.81 13.52
N VAL A 152 -10.86 4.54 12.26
CA VAL A 152 -11.57 5.47 11.38
C VAL A 152 -12.89 4.82 10.99
N LEU A 153 -14.00 5.49 11.31
CA LEU A 153 -15.35 4.97 11.15
C LEU A 153 -16.20 5.93 10.33
N LEU A 154 -17.06 5.40 9.47
CA LEU A 154 -18.10 6.18 8.81
C LEU A 154 -19.27 6.36 9.78
N LEU A 155 -19.68 7.60 10.01
CA LEU A 155 -20.92 7.91 10.71
C LEU A 155 -22.08 7.79 9.73
N ASP A 156 -22.93 6.80 9.97
CA ASP A 156 -24.14 6.54 9.19
C ASP A 156 -25.36 6.58 10.12
N PRO A 157 -25.97 7.77 10.31
CA PRO A 157 -27.15 7.91 11.16
C PRO A 157 -28.41 7.26 10.55
N HIS A 158 -28.35 6.74 9.31
CA HIS A 158 -29.49 6.18 8.59
C HIS A 158 -29.11 4.87 7.90
N ALA A 159 -28.71 3.87 8.69
CA ALA A 159 -28.18 2.57 8.27
C ALA A 159 -29.09 1.68 7.37
N GLY A 160 -30.20 2.22 6.84
CA GLY A 160 -31.23 1.57 6.03
C GLY A 160 -31.20 1.85 4.52
N ALA A 161 -30.21 2.55 3.97
CA ALA A 161 -30.13 2.81 2.52
C ALA A 161 -29.80 1.53 1.69
N LYS A 162 -30.43 1.39 0.50
CA LYS A 162 -30.27 0.23 -0.41
C LYS A 162 -28.86 0.07 -1.00
N ALA A 163 -28.11 1.17 -1.15
CA ALA A 163 -26.70 1.16 -1.55
C ALA A 163 -25.90 1.87 -0.46
N LYS A 164 -25.07 1.11 0.27
CA LYS A 164 -24.20 1.67 1.30
C LYS A 164 -22.88 2.13 0.67
N PRO A 165 -22.41 3.34 0.98
CA PRO A 165 -21.10 3.77 0.52
C PRO A 165 -20.04 2.86 1.16
N LYS A 166 -19.01 2.53 0.40
CA LYS A 166 -17.88 1.72 0.85
C LYS A 166 -16.65 2.58 0.81
N PHE A 167 -15.92 2.63 1.92
CA PHE A 167 -14.67 3.38 2.00
C PHE A 167 -13.52 2.48 2.44
N GLU A 168 -12.34 2.79 1.93
CA GLU A 168 -11.05 2.22 2.34
C GLU A 168 -10.24 3.36 2.96
N CYS A 169 -9.52 3.09 4.05
CA CYS A 169 -8.75 4.09 4.77
C CYS A 169 -7.29 3.67 4.83
N HIS A 170 -6.39 4.60 4.50
CA HIS A 170 -4.96 4.50 4.70
C HIS A 170 -4.54 5.52 5.75
N VAL A 171 -3.95 5.06 6.85
CA VAL A 171 -3.41 5.92 7.91
C VAL A 171 -1.89 5.82 7.90
N ALA A 172 -1.21 6.92 7.63
CA ALA A 172 0.25 7.01 7.70
C ALA A 172 0.68 7.80 8.93
N PHE A 173 1.50 7.20 9.77
CA PHE A 173 2.17 7.87 10.88
C PHE A 173 3.55 8.36 10.45
N HIS A 174 3.91 9.58 10.83
CA HIS A 174 5.25 10.12 10.66
C HIS A 174 5.75 10.79 11.94
N CYS A 175 6.91 10.36 12.43
CA CYS A 175 7.65 11.04 13.47
C CYS A 175 8.83 11.80 12.85
N ARG A 176 8.79 13.13 12.92
CA ARG A 176 9.83 14.01 12.40
C ARG A 176 11.11 13.96 13.24
N ALA A 177 10.99 13.70 14.54
CA ALA A 177 12.14 13.64 15.45
C ALA A 177 13.04 12.43 15.20
N THR A 178 12.45 11.26 14.88
CA THR A 178 13.20 10.02 14.64
C THR A 178 13.31 9.65 13.17
N GLY A 179 12.56 10.33 12.29
CA GLY A 179 12.39 9.95 10.88
C GLY A 179 11.50 8.72 10.67
N TRP A 180 10.96 8.12 11.73
CA TRP A 180 10.15 6.91 11.66
C TRP A 180 8.84 7.14 10.88
N ARG A 181 8.45 6.12 10.11
CA ARG A 181 7.18 6.07 9.36
C ARG A 181 6.53 4.70 9.51
N SER A 182 5.22 4.68 9.61
CA SER A 182 4.40 3.47 9.59
C SER A 182 3.11 3.74 8.82
N SER A 183 2.52 2.75 8.18
CA SER A 183 1.22 2.88 7.54
C SER A 183 0.31 1.69 7.85
N SER A 184 -0.99 1.91 7.75
CA SER A 184 -2.02 0.89 7.92
C SER A 184 -3.15 1.12 6.93
N GLU A 185 -3.59 0.07 6.25
CA GLU A 185 -4.69 0.10 5.29
C GLU A 185 -5.82 -0.82 5.78
N PHE A 186 -7.06 -0.33 5.79
CA PHE A 186 -8.20 -1.09 6.29
C PHE A 186 -9.53 -0.58 5.73
N PRO A 187 -10.55 -1.44 5.62
CA PRO A 187 -11.90 -1.03 5.24
C PRO A 187 -12.55 -0.18 6.36
N VAL A 188 -13.25 0.88 5.99
CA VAL A 188 -13.96 1.75 6.93
C VAL A 188 -15.28 1.10 7.33
N ARG A 189 -15.45 0.86 8.63
CA ARG A 189 -16.69 0.35 9.20
C ARG A 189 -17.69 1.49 9.41
N SER A 190 -18.97 1.19 9.26
CA SER A 190 -20.07 2.13 9.53
C SER A 190 -20.56 2.00 10.99
N THR A 191 -20.93 3.12 11.62
CA THR A 191 -21.50 3.18 12.97
C THR A 191 -22.59 4.25 13.06
N ALA A 192 -23.65 3.96 13.82
CA ALA A 192 -24.75 4.89 14.12
C ALA A 192 -24.59 5.57 15.50
N LEU A 193 -23.49 5.31 16.24
CA LEU A 193 -23.21 5.81 17.60
C LEU A 193 -24.24 5.45 18.69
N ALA A 194 -25.33 4.73 18.36
CA ALA A 194 -26.43 4.41 19.28
C ALA A 194 -26.04 3.51 20.48
N GLY A 195 -24.85 2.90 20.47
CA GLY A 195 -24.37 1.98 21.50
C GLY A 195 -23.50 2.59 22.61
N GLY A 196 -23.27 3.91 22.62
CA GLY A 196 -22.59 4.62 23.71
C GLY A 196 -21.06 4.43 23.80
N SER A 197 -20.48 3.39 23.20
CA SER A 197 -19.03 3.21 23.11
C SER A 197 -18.61 2.65 21.75
N LEU A 198 -17.39 2.98 21.34
CA LEU A 198 -16.76 2.35 20.19
C LEU A 198 -16.34 0.93 20.57
N PRO A 199 -16.54 -0.08 19.70
CA PRO A 199 -16.24 -1.45 20.08
C PRO A 199 -14.74 -1.57 20.41
N ALA A 200 -14.41 -2.13 21.58
CA ALA A 200 -13.03 -2.21 22.11
C ALA A 200 -12.06 -3.01 21.22
N ASP A 201 -12.59 -3.71 20.22
CA ASP A 201 -11.93 -4.53 19.19
C ASP A 201 -11.76 -3.80 17.84
N CYS A 202 -12.04 -2.49 17.75
CA CYS A 202 -12.04 -1.75 16.48
C CYS A 202 -10.74 -1.03 16.10
N TYR A 203 -9.67 -1.16 16.90
CA TYR A 203 -8.42 -0.48 16.58
C TYR A 203 -7.82 -1.01 15.27
N ALA A 204 -7.71 -0.12 14.28
CA ALA A 204 -7.28 -0.43 12.94
C ALA A 204 -5.87 0.09 12.63
N PHE A 205 -5.33 0.98 13.47
CA PHE A 205 -3.93 1.42 13.42
C PHE A 205 -3.36 1.66 14.81
N VAL A 206 -2.03 1.56 14.92
CA VAL A 206 -1.27 1.84 16.14
C VAL A 206 -0.34 3.02 15.90
N VAL A 207 -0.31 3.94 16.86
CA VAL A 207 0.63 5.05 16.90
C VAL A 207 1.63 4.79 18.03
N PRO A 208 2.89 4.44 17.69
CA PRO A 208 3.91 4.14 18.67
C PRO A 208 4.15 5.30 19.63
N ARG A 209 4.44 4.98 20.90
CA ARG A 209 4.90 5.99 21.86
C ARG A 209 6.24 6.56 21.39
N VAL A 210 6.29 7.88 21.21
CA VAL A 210 7.53 8.60 20.90
C VAL A 210 8.02 9.28 22.16
N ALA A 211 9.31 9.18 22.47
CA ALA A 211 9.94 9.84 23.64
C ALA A 211 10.08 11.38 23.49
N HIS A 212 9.59 11.95 22.39
CA HIS A 212 9.76 13.35 21.97
C HIS A 212 8.41 14.07 21.96
N PRO A 213 8.38 15.42 22.01
CA PRO A 213 7.15 16.18 22.15
C PRO A 213 6.12 15.87 21.05
N PRO A 214 4.81 15.90 21.36
CA PRO A 214 3.74 15.48 20.46
C PRO A 214 3.67 16.27 19.15
N THR A 215 4.22 17.49 19.11
CA THR A 215 4.34 18.32 17.89
C THR A 215 5.27 17.74 16.83
N THR A 216 6.05 16.71 17.17
CA THR A 216 6.97 16.02 16.25
C THR A 216 6.33 14.83 15.56
N ALA A 217 5.07 14.50 15.88
CA ALA A 217 4.38 13.33 15.38
C ALA A 217 3.00 13.70 14.78
N SER A 218 2.77 13.29 13.54
CA SER A 218 1.51 13.51 12.81
C SER A 218 1.00 12.20 12.23
N ILE A 219 -0.32 12.08 12.09
CA ILE A 219 -0.94 11.04 11.27
C ILE A 219 -1.61 11.70 10.07
N ILE A 220 -1.48 11.07 8.91
CA ILE A 220 -2.20 11.43 7.69
C ILE A 220 -3.26 10.37 7.48
N VAL A 221 -4.52 10.75 7.60
CA VAL A 221 -5.67 9.86 7.35
C VAL A 221 -6.14 10.11 5.92
N SER A 222 -6.04 9.10 5.07
CA SER A 222 -6.51 9.17 3.68
C SER A 222 -7.71 8.25 3.49
N VAL A 223 -8.86 8.81 3.13
CA VAL A 223 -10.09 8.04 2.88
C VAL A 223 -10.39 8.00 1.39
N TYR A 224 -10.73 6.82 0.90
CA TYR A 224 -11.01 6.52 -0.51
C TYR A 224 -12.44 6.01 -0.65
N ASP A 225 -13.24 6.64 -1.51
CA ASP A 225 -14.53 6.08 -1.92
C ASP A 225 -14.27 4.89 -2.87
N VAL A 226 -14.62 3.70 -2.39
CA VAL A 226 -14.46 2.44 -3.11
C VAL A 226 -15.78 1.83 -3.56
N SER A 227 -16.87 2.60 -3.50
CA SER A 227 -18.22 2.16 -3.87
C SER A 227 -18.32 1.73 -5.34
N LYS A 228 -17.46 2.28 -6.21
CA LYS A 228 -17.37 1.94 -7.64
C LYS A 228 -16.38 0.80 -7.95
N LYS A 229 -15.65 0.29 -6.96
CA LYS A 229 -14.71 -0.82 -7.14
C LYS A 229 -15.48 -2.06 -7.55
N ARG A 230 -15.23 -2.58 -8.76
CA ARG A 230 -15.72 -3.88 -9.19
C ARG A 230 -15.17 -4.94 -8.23
N PRO A 231 -15.98 -5.94 -7.84
CA PRO A 231 -15.47 -7.06 -7.06
C PRO A 231 -14.28 -7.67 -7.81
N ARG A 232 -13.12 -7.80 -7.14
CA ARG A 232 -12.00 -8.53 -7.72
C ARG A 232 -12.50 -9.93 -8.03
N ASN A 233 -12.19 -10.43 -9.22
CA ASN A 233 -12.63 -11.74 -9.72
C ASN A 233 -11.97 -12.94 -8.98
N GLY A 234 -11.65 -12.77 -7.69
CA GLY A 234 -11.01 -13.75 -6.80
C GLY A 234 -11.76 -13.98 -5.48
N ASP A 235 -12.86 -13.27 -5.21
CA ASP A 235 -13.72 -13.50 -4.02
C ASP A 235 -14.90 -14.44 -4.30
N ILE A 236 -14.80 -15.33 -5.29
CA ILE A 236 -15.69 -16.50 -5.43
C ILE A 236 -15.15 -17.64 -4.54
N ARG A 237 -15.06 -17.37 -3.24
CA ARG A 237 -15.11 -18.37 -2.16
C ARG A 237 -15.81 -17.78 -0.94
N GLN A 238 -16.99 -17.20 -1.14
CA GLN A 238 -17.99 -17.21 -0.07
C GLN A 238 -18.86 -18.46 -0.22
N HIS A 239 -18.91 -19.23 0.87
CA HIS A 239 -19.96 -20.18 1.21
C HIS A 239 -20.04 -21.47 0.39
N LEU A 240 -19.22 -22.47 0.76
CA LEU A 240 -19.78 -23.81 0.92
C LEU A 240 -20.37 -23.93 2.33
N LYS A 241 -21.67 -23.62 2.41
CA LYS A 241 -22.70 -24.34 3.17
C LYS A 241 -22.50 -24.48 4.69
N SER A 242 -23.12 -23.57 5.44
CA SER A 242 -24.02 -24.04 6.50
C SER A 242 -25.40 -24.26 5.89
N ARG A 243 -25.88 -25.50 5.92
CA ARG A 243 -27.30 -25.91 6.06
C ARG A 243 -27.40 -27.44 5.95
N VAL A 244 -27.79 -28.04 7.08
CA VAL A 244 -28.69 -29.20 7.22
C VAL A 244 -28.19 -30.53 6.63
N ASN A 245 -27.48 -31.32 7.45
CA ASN A 245 -28.06 -32.40 8.27
C ASN A 245 -27.08 -32.75 9.38
#